data_AF-M1PPN4-F1
#
_entry.id   AF-M1PPN4-F1
#
_cell.length_a   1.000
_cell.length_b   1.000
_cell.length_c   1.000
_cell.angle_alpha   90.00
_cell.angle_beta   90.00
_cell.angle_gamma   90.00
#
_symmetry.space_group_name_H-M   'P 1'
#
loop_
_entity.id
_entity.type
_entity.pdbx_description
1 polymer ?
#
loop_
_entity_poly.entity_id
_entity_poly.type
_entity_poly.pdbx_seq_one_letter_code
_entity_poly.pdbx_strand_id
1 'polypeptide(L)'
;MKLKEKGISPVVGTILLVAVTVIIAGTIAAFVMGLGTPSETPTASITASDNTETDGFITVTHEGGDALEPSKLRMTVDAGDSSAVLEGDGGSDGDFTVWYSLDGQDKFSVGYDATIDDSATVDSGETVTVSLYDTESGGKIAETSVTES
;
A
#
# COMPACT_ATOMS: atom_id res chain seq x y z
N MET A 1 -30.00 -43.98 -47.45
CA MET A 1 -28.76 -44.24 -46.69
C MET A 1 -28.98 -43.70 -45.28
N LYS A 2 -29.23 -44.57 -44.28
CA LYS A 2 -29.50 -44.12 -42.90
C LYS A 2 -28.18 -44.04 -42.14
N LEU A 3 -27.79 -42.83 -41.76
CA LEU A 3 -26.67 -42.59 -40.85
C LEU A 3 -27.10 -43.13 -39.48
N LYS A 4 -26.43 -44.17 -39.01
CA LYS A 4 -26.70 -44.81 -37.72
C LYS A 4 -26.12 -43.91 -36.64
N GLU A 5 -26.96 -43.11 -35.99
CA GLU A 5 -26.60 -42.37 -34.78
C GLU A 5 -26.28 -43.38 -33.69
N LYS A 6 -24.98 -43.66 -33.48
CA LYS A 6 -24.53 -44.47 -32.36
C LYS A 6 -24.74 -43.65 -31.09
N GLY A 7 -25.83 -43.92 -30.37
CA GLY A 7 -26.01 -43.46 -29.01
C GLY A 7 -24.86 -43.95 -28.14
N ILE A 8 -24.19 -43.03 -27.47
CA ILE A 8 -23.10 -43.33 -26.55
C ILE A 8 -23.70 -44.15 -25.41
N SER A 9 -23.06 -45.27 -25.04
CA SER A 9 -23.49 -46.09 -23.90
C SER A 9 -23.54 -45.23 -22.62
N PRO A 10 -24.56 -45.39 -21.77
CA PRO A 10 -24.70 -44.62 -20.52
C PRO A 10 -23.40 -44.56 -19.71
N VAL A 11 -22.68 -45.68 -19.64
CA VAL A 11 -21.43 -45.85 -18.90
C VAL A 11 -20.27 -45.07 -19.54
N VAL A 12 -20.18 -45.06 -20.87
CA VAL A 12 -19.14 -44.31 -21.59
C VAL A 12 -19.36 -42.80 -21.43
N GLY A 13 -20.63 -42.36 -21.40
CA GLY A 13 -20.98 -40.98 -21.06
C GLY A 13 -20.56 -40.61 -19.64
N THR A 14 -20.75 -41.50 -18.67
CA THR A 14 -20.35 -41.23 -17.27
C THR A 14 -18.83 -41.11 -17.12
N ILE A 15 -18.06 -41.99 -17.76
CA ILE A 15 -16.59 -41.94 -17.70
C ILE A 15 -16.09 -40.63 -18.34
N LEU A 16 -16.64 -40.24 -19.48
CA LEU A 16 -16.30 -38.97 -20.14
C LEU A 16 -16.64 -37.76 -19.27
N LEU A 17 -17.81 -37.77 -18.63
CA LEU A 17 -18.24 -36.71 -17.72
C LEU A 17 -17.28 -36.56 -16.54
N VAL A 18 -16.93 -37.68 -15.88
CA VAL A 18 -16.01 -37.68 -14.73
C VAL A 18 -14.60 -37.26 -15.15
N ALA A 19 -14.10 -37.72 -16.31
CA ALA A 19 -12.76 -37.37 -16.77
C ALA A 19 -12.61 -35.86 -16.97
N VAL A 20 -13.59 -35.22 -17.62
CA VAL A 20 -13.54 -33.76 -17.87
C VAL A 20 -13.64 -32.97 -16.57
N THR A 21 -14.52 -33.35 -15.64
CA THR A 21 -14.65 -32.63 -14.36
C THR A 21 -13.41 -32.76 -13.50
N VAL A 22 -12.74 -33.92 -13.48
CA VAL A 22 -11.48 -34.11 -12.76
C VAL A 22 -10.37 -33.23 -13.35
N ILE A 23 -10.28 -33.14 -14.68
CA ILE A 23 -9.32 -32.25 -15.34
C ILE A 23 -9.59 -30.79 -14.98
N ILE A 24 -10.84 -30.33 -15.12
CA ILE A 24 -11.23 -28.94 -14.81
C ILE A 24 -10.99 -28.62 -13.33
N ALA A 25 -11.36 -29.52 -12.42
CA ALA A 25 -11.12 -29.34 -10.99
C ALA A 25 -9.61 -29.22 -10.68
N GLY A 26 -8.79 -30.06 -11.30
CA GLY A 26 -7.33 -30.01 -11.14
C GLY A 26 -6.71 -28.72 -11.67
N THR A 27 -7.12 -28.25 -12.85
CA THR A 27 -6.57 -27.03 -13.45
C THR A 27 -7.01 -25.77 -12.71
N ILE A 28 -8.27 -25.70 -12.25
CA ILE A 28 -8.74 -24.58 -11.43
C ILE A 28 -8.03 -24.57 -10.08
N ALA A 29 -7.83 -25.73 -9.44
CA ALA A 29 -7.07 -25.81 -8.19
C ALA A 29 -5.63 -25.31 -8.36
N ALA A 30 -4.96 -25.68 -9.46
CA ALA A 30 -3.63 -25.19 -9.78
C ALA A 30 -3.63 -23.68 -10.08
N PHE A 31 -4.64 -23.16 -10.78
CA PHE A 31 -4.79 -21.74 -11.03
C PHE A 31 -4.96 -20.96 -9.72
N VAL A 32 -5.89 -21.39 -8.85
CA VAL A 32 -6.14 -20.75 -7.54
C VAL A 32 -4.91 -20.80 -6.64
N MET A 33 -4.18 -21.91 -6.61
CA MET A 33 -2.93 -22.01 -5.86
C MET A 33 -1.81 -21.13 -6.46
N GLY A 34 -1.83 -20.92 -7.77
CA GLY A 34 -0.89 -20.06 -8.49
C GLY A 34 -1.17 -18.56 -8.37
N LEU A 35 -2.34 -18.14 -7.84
CA LEU A 35 -2.66 -16.72 -7.66
C LEU A 35 -1.92 -16.07 -6.48
N GLY A 36 -1.25 -16.86 -5.64
CA GLY A 36 -0.62 -16.37 -4.41
C GLY A 36 -1.65 -15.83 -3.41
N THR A 37 -1.23 -15.64 -2.17
CA THR A 37 -1.98 -14.80 -1.24
C THR A 37 -1.58 -13.35 -1.49
N PRO A 38 -2.52 -12.39 -1.47
CA PRO A 38 -2.13 -10.98 -1.45
C PRO A 38 -1.19 -10.73 -0.26
N SER A 39 -0.24 -9.81 -0.40
CA SER A 39 0.58 -9.40 0.74
C SER A 39 -0.34 -8.76 1.78
N GLU A 40 -0.21 -9.18 3.04
CA GLU A 40 -0.93 -8.55 4.15
C GLU A 40 -0.39 -7.11 4.32
N THR A 41 -1.28 -6.13 4.40
CA THR A 41 -0.88 -4.74 4.64
C THR A 41 -0.54 -4.58 6.12
N PRO A 42 0.62 -4.02 6.48
CA PRO A 42 0.94 -3.75 7.89
C PRO A 42 -0.07 -2.75 8.47
N THR A 43 -0.36 -2.89 9.75
CA THR A 43 -1.25 -1.98 10.48
C THR A 43 -0.44 -1.11 11.42
N ALA A 44 -0.44 0.21 11.21
CA ALA A 44 0.24 1.17 12.07
C ALA A 44 -0.67 2.35 12.42
N SER A 45 -0.51 2.86 13.63
CA SER A 45 -1.15 4.09 14.11
C SER A 45 -0.09 5.18 14.18
N ILE A 46 -0.28 6.26 13.43
CA ILE A 46 0.63 7.40 13.39
C ILE A 46 -0.10 8.68 13.74
N THR A 47 0.63 9.66 14.26
CA THR A 47 0.14 11.00 14.54
C THR A 47 1.13 12.01 13.98
N ALA A 48 0.66 13.05 13.29
CA ALA A 48 1.48 14.21 12.92
C ALA A 48 1.31 15.36 13.92
N SER A 49 2.38 16.10 14.15
CA SER A 49 2.42 17.32 14.94
C SER A 49 3.28 18.36 14.25
N ASP A 50 2.82 19.60 14.28
CA ASP A 50 3.51 20.75 13.72
C ASP A 50 4.72 21.10 14.59
N ASN A 51 5.90 21.27 14.00
CA ASN A 51 7.08 21.67 14.74
C ASN A 51 7.12 23.19 14.89
N THR A 52 6.51 23.67 15.98
CA THR A 52 6.46 25.10 16.33
C THR A 52 7.82 25.80 16.52
N GLU A 53 8.94 25.06 16.54
CA GLU A 53 10.28 25.63 16.67
C GLU A 53 10.95 25.92 15.31
N THR A 54 10.49 25.32 14.20
CA THR A 54 11.04 25.56 12.86
C THR A 54 9.94 25.35 11.81
N ASP A 55 9.58 26.43 11.13
CA ASP A 55 8.58 26.43 10.05
C ASP A 55 8.96 25.42 8.95
N GLY A 56 7.97 24.68 8.42
CA GLY A 56 8.17 23.68 7.35
C GLY A 56 8.58 22.28 7.83
N PHE A 57 8.58 22.02 9.15
CA PHE A 57 8.88 20.70 9.70
C PHE A 57 7.66 20.07 10.37
N ILE A 58 7.30 18.86 9.95
CA ILE A 58 6.23 18.06 10.56
C ILE A 58 6.83 16.83 11.22
N THR A 59 6.55 16.63 12.49
CA THR A 59 6.96 15.43 13.22
C THR A 59 5.85 14.40 13.16
N VAL A 60 6.15 13.22 12.61
CA VAL A 60 5.24 12.08 12.57
C VAL A 60 5.70 11.03 13.58
N THR A 61 4.86 10.74 14.57
CA THR A 61 5.15 9.77 15.64
C THR A 61 4.43 8.46 15.38
N HIS A 62 5.13 7.33 15.58
CA HIS A 62 4.53 6.00 15.52
C HIS A 62 3.98 5.57 16.89
N GLU A 63 2.67 5.58 17.04
CA GLU A 63 1.99 5.31 18.33
C GLU A 63 1.75 3.82 18.59
N GLY A 64 1.64 3.00 17.54
CA GLY A 64 1.30 1.58 17.71
C GLY A 64 1.23 0.79 16.42
N GLY A 65 1.30 -0.52 16.51
CA GLY A 65 1.20 -1.43 15.36
C GLY A 65 2.54 -2.00 14.88
N ASP A 66 2.58 -2.38 13.61
CA ASP A 66 3.70 -3.02 12.94
C ASP A 66 4.82 -2.02 12.60
N ALA A 67 6.07 -2.45 12.72
CA ALA A 67 7.21 -1.64 12.28
C ALA A 67 7.23 -1.52 10.74
N LEU A 68 7.40 -0.29 10.25
CA LEU A 68 7.35 0.02 8.82
C LEU A 68 8.77 0.15 8.25
N GLU A 69 9.04 -0.57 7.16
CA GLU A 69 10.31 -0.51 6.44
C GLU A 69 10.24 0.55 5.34
N PRO A 70 11.04 1.63 5.38
CA PRO A 70 10.92 2.74 4.44
C PRO A 70 11.05 2.34 2.97
N SER A 71 11.87 1.32 2.68
CA SER A 71 12.04 0.74 1.34
C SER A 71 10.78 0.10 0.77
N LYS A 72 9.79 -0.19 1.62
CA LYS A 72 8.50 -0.80 1.24
C LYS A 72 7.35 0.18 1.35
N LEU A 73 7.61 1.43 1.73
CA LEU A 73 6.59 2.46 1.90
C LEU A 73 6.57 3.41 0.71
N ARG A 74 5.38 3.91 0.44
CA ARG A 74 5.18 5.12 -0.35
C ARG A 74 4.47 6.11 0.55
N MET A 75 5.04 7.30 0.69
CA MET A 75 4.42 8.40 1.44
C MET A 75 3.89 9.42 0.43
N THR A 76 2.73 9.98 0.71
CA THR A 76 2.18 11.13 -0.01
C THR A 76 1.99 12.26 0.99
N VAL A 77 2.47 13.44 0.64
CA VAL A 77 2.28 14.65 1.43
C VAL A 77 1.54 15.65 0.56
N ASP A 78 0.33 16.00 0.99
CA ASP A 78 -0.55 16.94 0.31
C ASP A 78 -0.64 18.22 1.15
N ALA A 79 -0.24 19.35 0.57
CA ALA A 79 -0.29 20.68 1.19
C ALA A 79 -1.07 21.63 0.27
N GLY A 80 -2.37 21.77 0.50
CA GLY A 80 -3.25 22.65 -0.28
C GLY A 80 -3.31 22.25 -1.77
N ASP A 81 -2.76 23.10 -2.64
CA ASP A 81 -2.69 22.88 -4.09
C ASP A 81 -1.44 22.07 -4.53
N SER A 82 -0.52 21.77 -3.61
CA SER A 82 0.72 21.04 -3.88
C SER A 82 0.68 19.63 -3.28
N SER A 83 1.31 18.66 -3.95
CA SER A 83 1.38 17.28 -3.48
C SER A 83 2.67 16.63 -3.92
N ALA A 84 3.43 15.99 -3.01
CA ALA A 84 4.59 15.18 -3.35
C ALA A 84 4.34 13.71 -2.99
N VAL A 85 4.87 12.83 -3.84
CA VAL A 85 4.97 11.40 -3.57
C VAL A 85 6.42 11.06 -3.32
N LEU A 86 6.69 10.45 -2.16
CA LEU A 86 8.00 9.99 -1.76
C LEU A 86 8.11 8.49 -2.01
N GLU A 87 9.12 8.11 -2.79
CA GLU A 87 9.53 6.73 -3.04
C GLU A 87 11.01 6.60 -2.64
N GLY A 88 11.26 6.24 -1.38
CA GLY A 88 12.58 6.38 -0.75
C GLY A 88 12.61 7.58 0.18
N ASP A 89 13.75 8.25 0.35
CA ASP A 89 13.93 9.29 1.39
C ASP A 89 13.35 10.68 1.04
N GLY A 90 12.80 10.85 -0.17
CA GLY A 90 12.24 12.13 -0.61
C GLY A 90 11.44 12.05 -1.92
N GLY A 91 10.77 13.15 -2.25
CA GLY A 91 9.91 13.29 -3.42
C GLY A 91 9.65 14.75 -3.75
N SER A 92 9.28 15.03 -5.00
CA SER A 92 9.00 16.39 -5.46
C SER A 92 7.87 16.43 -6.48
N ASP A 93 7.13 17.53 -6.50
CA ASP A 93 6.23 17.93 -7.60
C ASP A 93 6.43 19.41 -7.91
N GLY A 94 7.09 19.70 -9.04
CA GLY A 94 7.47 21.07 -9.39
C GLY A 94 8.40 21.70 -8.35
N ASP A 95 7.93 22.77 -7.72
CA ASP A 95 8.66 23.51 -6.67
C ASP A 95 8.40 22.97 -5.25
N PHE A 96 7.45 22.04 -5.10
CA PHE A 96 7.14 21.36 -3.85
C PHE A 96 8.10 20.18 -3.67
N THR A 97 8.94 20.18 -2.63
CA THR A 97 9.88 19.09 -2.35
C THR A 97 9.78 18.68 -0.90
N VAL A 98 9.65 17.38 -0.68
CA VAL A 98 9.46 16.80 0.64
C VAL A 98 10.49 15.71 0.89
N TRP A 99 11.05 15.71 2.09
CA TRP A 99 11.98 14.69 2.58
C TRP A 99 11.48 14.14 3.91
N TYR A 100 11.87 12.91 4.25
CA TYR A 100 11.78 12.46 5.65
C TYR A 100 13.11 11.96 6.19
N SER A 101 13.27 12.06 7.50
CA SER A 101 14.36 11.48 8.28
C SER A 101 13.79 10.59 9.38
N LEU A 102 14.43 9.44 9.62
CA LEU A 102 14.16 8.55 10.76
C LEU A 102 15.24 8.64 11.84
N ASP A 103 16.03 9.72 11.87
CA ASP A 103 17.08 9.96 12.87
C ASP A 103 18.03 8.76 13.09
N GLY A 104 18.40 8.11 11.98
CA GLY A 104 19.32 6.97 11.98
C GLY A 104 18.68 5.62 12.29
N GLN A 105 17.35 5.51 12.33
CA GLN A 105 16.66 4.23 12.42
C GLN A 105 16.50 3.59 11.04
N ASP A 106 16.67 2.26 10.98
CA ASP A 106 16.44 1.47 9.76
C ASP A 106 14.93 1.24 9.48
N LYS A 107 14.08 1.38 10.51
CA LYS A 107 12.64 1.13 10.45
C LYS A 107 11.87 2.14 11.29
N PHE A 108 10.74 2.59 10.78
CA PHE A 108 9.82 3.43 11.55
C PHE A 108 9.00 2.53 12.48
N SER A 109 9.32 2.56 13.78
CA SER A 109 8.75 1.67 14.80
C SER A 109 8.12 2.47 15.93
N VAL A 110 7.33 1.80 16.78
CA VAL A 110 6.64 2.43 17.91
C VAL A 110 7.60 3.23 18.80
N GLY A 111 7.22 4.48 19.10
CA GLY A 111 7.98 5.39 19.96
C GLY A 111 9.15 6.10 19.27
N TYR A 112 9.30 5.94 17.95
CA TYR A 112 10.19 6.75 17.14
C TYR A 112 9.41 7.78 16.35
N ASP A 113 10.09 8.89 16.08
CA ASP A 113 9.59 10.01 15.29
C ASP A 113 10.26 9.99 13.92
N ALA A 114 9.49 10.38 12.91
CA ALA A 114 9.95 10.69 11.58
C ALA A 114 9.74 12.19 11.37
N THR A 115 10.79 12.91 10.99
CA THR A 115 10.67 14.33 10.66
C THR A 115 10.48 14.47 9.16
N ILE A 116 9.42 15.14 8.75
CA ILE A 116 9.13 15.52 7.37
C ILE A 116 9.57 16.98 7.20
N ASP A 117 10.43 17.22 6.23
CA ASP A 117 10.88 18.55 5.80
C ASP A 117 10.16 18.88 4.49
N ASP A 118 9.25 19.83 4.54
CA ASP A 118 8.59 20.37 3.37
C ASP A 118 9.26 21.70 3.00
N SER A 119 9.94 21.72 1.86
CA SER A 119 10.62 22.93 1.39
C SER A 119 9.66 23.94 0.76
N ALA A 120 8.37 23.63 0.67
CA ALA A 120 7.39 24.56 0.17
C ALA A 120 6.96 25.54 1.26
N THR A 121 6.74 26.79 0.85
CA THR A 121 6.01 27.76 1.67
C THR A 121 4.56 27.30 1.74
N VAL A 122 4.23 26.53 2.76
CA VAL A 122 2.84 26.28 3.16
C VAL A 122 2.39 27.50 3.97
N ASP A 123 1.26 28.09 3.61
CA ASP A 123 0.78 29.29 4.30
C ASP A 123 0.23 28.91 5.68
N SER A 124 0.52 29.73 6.71
CA SER A 124 -0.04 29.53 8.06
C SER A 124 -1.56 29.37 8.00
N GLY A 125 -2.09 28.29 8.55
CA GLY A 125 -3.50 27.91 8.50
C GLY A 125 -3.88 26.90 7.41
N GLU A 126 -2.95 26.51 6.54
CA GLU A 126 -3.15 25.38 5.62
C GLU A 126 -2.96 24.03 6.32
N THR A 127 -3.62 23.00 5.80
CA THR A 127 -3.56 21.65 6.36
C THR A 127 -2.71 20.76 5.47
N VAL A 128 -1.63 20.24 6.03
CA VAL A 128 -0.78 19.24 5.42
C VAL A 128 -1.31 17.86 5.79
N THR A 129 -1.58 17.04 4.79
CA THR A 129 -2.03 15.65 4.96
C THR A 129 -0.92 14.71 4.56
N VAL A 130 -0.55 13.81 5.47
CA VAL A 130 0.47 12.78 5.26
C VAL A 130 -0.22 11.43 5.19
N SER A 131 -0.08 10.75 4.06
CA SER A 131 -0.64 9.42 3.80
C SER A 131 0.47 8.40 3.58
N LEU A 132 0.40 7.26 4.26
CA LEU A 132 1.34 6.14 4.13
C LEU A 132 0.67 4.95 3.44
N TYR A 133 1.36 4.41 2.45
CA TYR A 133 0.95 3.24 1.68
C TYR A 133 2.03 2.16 1.69
N ASP A 134 1.60 0.90 1.73
CA ASP A 134 2.48 -0.25 1.54
C ASP A 134 2.62 -0.56 0.06
N THR A 135 3.85 -0.68 -0.43
CA THR A 135 4.14 -0.92 -1.85
C THR A 135 3.97 -2.39 -2.26
N GLU A 136 4.02 -3.33 -1.31
CA GLU A 136 3.85 -4.77 -1.58
C GLU A 136 2.37 -5.15 -1.68
N SER A 137 1.52 -4.64 -0.79
CA SER A 137 0.08 -4.87 -0.75
C SER A 137 -0.71 -3.86 -1.57
N GLY A 138 -0.18 -2.65 -1.78
CA GLY A 138 -0.88 -1.50 -2.35
C GLY A 138 -1.93 -0.88 -1.42
N GLY A 139 -1.97 -1.32 -0.16
CA GLY A 139 -2.92 -0.86 0.85
C GLY A 139 -2.48 0.43 1.54
N LYS A 140 -3.45 1.25 1.97
CA LYS A 140 -3.18 2.40 2.85
C LYS A 140 -2.93 1.89 4.27
N ILE A 141 -1.81 2.26 4.86
CA ILE A 141 -1.42 1.89 6.22
C ILE A 141 -2.04 2.89 7.19
N ALA A 142 -1.80 4.18 6.96
CA ALA A 142 -2.26 5.24 7.83
C ALA A 142 -2.34 6.59 7.10
N GLU A 143 -3.08 7.52 7.69
CA GLU A 143 -3.26 8.89 7.21
C GLU A 143 -3.39 9.80 8.42
N THR A 144 -2.72 10.94 8.37
CA THR A 144 -2.76 11.95 9.41
C THR A 144 -2.73 13.33 8.76
N SER A 145 -3.28 14.33 9.44
CA SER A 145 -3.23 15.70 8.96
C SER A 145 -2.86 16.64 10.10
N VAL A 146 -2.13 17.68 9.74
CA VAL A 146 -1.66 18.72 10.64
C VAL A 146 -1.96 20.07 10.00
N THR A 147 -2.44 21.02 10.79
CA THR A 147 -2.61 22.40 10.33
C THR A 147 -1.36 23.16 10.76
N GLU A 148 -0.66 23.76 9.80
CA GLU A 148 0.46 24.65 10.13
C GLU A 148 -0.07 25.91 10.82
N SER A 149 0.62 26.31 11.89
CA SER A 149 0.16 27.34 12.83
C SER A 149 0.47 28.77 12.40
#